data_AF-A0A353HCQ3-F1
#
_entry.id   AF-A0A353HCQ3-F1
#
_cell.length_a   1.000
_cell.length_b   1.000
_cell.length_c   1.000
_cell.angle_alpha   90.00
_cell.angle_beta   90.00
_cell.angle_gamma   90.00
#
_symmetry.space_group_name_H-M   'P 1'
#
loop_
_entity.id
_entity.type
_entity.pdbx_description
1 polymer ?
#
loop_
_entity_poly.entity_id
_entity_poly.type
_entity_poly.pdbx_seq_one_letter_code
_entity_poly.pdbx_strand_id
1 'polypeptide(L)'
;MFSFSGYDAVIITDEKQIFYFAGYKAEGYLLITENQNYFCTDKRYFYAVEKAVYGTKFKAVVGSWEFLKDYCEKSGIKRLGVDYSVTTLEQSYLIRKCCSCLKDVSDEIKKQTLIKTDAEIEKIRKACLITEQTFLEIIPYIKEGVTELDLRAEIEYRFLKKGASGTSFEPIVAFGENSAVPHHQTGNTRLEKNKAVLFDIGCVLGGYCSDFTRTLFFGQPDKEFLHAYSCVYDAFYNAYNNIKTGMTCSQADNLARSVLESENLPF
;
A
#
# COMPACT_ATOMS: atom_id res chain seq x y z
N MET A 1 -4.92 -14.03 15.21
CA MET A 1 -5.28 -15.34 14.58
C MET A 1 -6.38 -15.01 13.61
N PHE A 2 -6.17 -15.20 12.30
CA PHE A 2 -7.22 -14.95 11.31
C PHE A 2 -8.24 -16.08 11.38
N SER A 3 -9.52 -15.73 11.40
CA SER A 3 -10.65 -16.66 11.48
C SER A 3 -11.76 -16.13 10.58
N PHE A 4 -12.33 -17.01 9.76
CA PHE A 4 -13.43 -16.66 8.87
C PHE A 4 -14.69 -17.37 9.37
N SER A 5 -15.57 -16.61 10.04
CA SER A 5 -16.83 -17.17 10.54
C SER A 5 -17.85 -17.33 9.41
N GLY A 6 -18.53 -18.48 9.35
CA GLY A 6 -19.60 -18.70 8.38
C GLY A 6 -19.11 -19.13 6.99
N TYR A 7 -17.91 -19.69 6.89
CA TYR A 7 -17.36 -20.33 5.69
C TYR A 7 -16.75 -21.67 6.08
N ASP A 8 -16.87 -22.67 5.22
CA ASP A 8 -16.24 -23.98 5.44
C ASP A 8 -14.75 -23.94 5.03
N ALA A 9 -14.45 -23.09 4.04
CA ALA A 9 -13.10 -22.77 3.60
C ALA A 9 -13.08 -21.36 2.98
N VAL A 10 -11.92 -20.73 2.91
CA VAL A 10 -11.68 -19.46 2.23
C VAL A 10 -10.50 -19.61 1.29
N ILE A 11 -10.67 -19.19 0.04
CA ILE A 11 -9.60 -19.10 -0.95
C ILE A 11 -9.15 -17.65 -1.11
N ILE A 12 -7.83 -17.44 -1.11
CA ILE A 12 -7.20 -16.13 -1.24
C ILE A 12 -6.23 -16.18 -2.42
N THR A 13 -6.49 -15.36 -3.44
CA THR A 13 -5.73 -15.32 -4.69
C THR A 13 -4.93 -14.04 -4.87
N ASP A 14 -5.25 -12.96 -4.15
CA ASP A 14 -4.53 -11.70 -4.24
C ASP A 14 -3.18 -11.78 -3.50
N GLU A 15 -2.11 -11.33 -4.16
CA GLU A 15 -0.75 -11.45 -3.63
C GLU A 15 -0.54 -10.68 -2.32
N LYS A 16 -1.21 -9.53 -2.13
CA LYS A 16 -1.08 -8.73 -0.90
C LYS A 16 -1.77 -9.44 0.26
N GLN A 17 -2.94 -10.03 0.00
CA GLN A 17 -3.65 -10.85 0.99
C GLN A 17 -2.86 -12.13 1.31
N ILE A 18 -2.31 -12.82 0.30
CA ILE A 18 -1.43 -13.98 0.51
C ILE A 18 -0.27 -13.60 1.44
N PHE A 19 0.41 -12.49 1.15
CA PHE A 19 1.48 -11.98 2.01
C PHE A 19 0.98 -11.65 3.43
N TYR A 20 -0.17 -11.00 3.56
CA TYR A 20 -0.74 -10.64 4.87
C TYR A 20 -0.99 -11.88 5.74
N PHE A 21 -1.60 -12.93 5.20
CA PHE A 21 -1.96 -14.12 5.96
C PHE A 21 -0.81 -15.10 6.15
N ALA A 22 0.01 -15.32 5.12
CA ALA A 22 1.08 -16.32 5.14
C ALA A 22 2.47 -15.74 5.45
N GLY A 23 2.65 -14.42 5.43
CA GLY A 23 3.93 -13.75 5.66
C GLY A 23 4.93 -13.89 4.50
N TYR A 24 4.50 -14.43 3.36
CA TYR A 24 5.35 -14.69 2.20
C TYR A 24 4.60 -14.44 0.89
N LYS A 25 5.30 -13.91 -0.11
CA LYS A 25 4.75 -13.61 -1.44
C LYS A 25 5.27 -14.63 -2.46
N ALA A 26 4.36 -15.32 -3.12
CA ALA A 26 4.63 -16.21 -4.25
C ALA A 26 3.37 -16.35 -5.11
N GLU A 27 3.54 -16.76 -6.37
CA GLU A 27 2.42 -17.11 -7.24
C GLU A 27 1.65 -18.32 -6.66
N GLY A 28 0.32 -18.28 -6.72
CA GLY A 28 -0.53 -19.34 -6.19
C GLY A 28 -1.76 -18.81 -5.48
N TYR A 29 -2.27 -19.59 -4.52
CA TYR A 29 -3.39 -19.20 -3.65
C TYR A 29 -3.24 -19.80 -2.26
N LEU A 30 -3.86 -19.17 -1.27
CA LEU A 30 -4.07 -19.80 0.04
C LEU A 30 -5.43 -20.48 0.05
N LEU A 31 -5.50 -21.66 0.68
CA LEU A 31 -6.75 -22.32 1.04
C LEU A 31 -6.78 -22.45 2.56
N ILE A 32 -7.60 -21.64 3.20
CA ILE A 32 -7.75 -21.57 4.66
C ILE A 32 -9.00 -22.38 5.01
N THR A 33 -8.86 -23.33 5.93
CA THR A 33 -9.92 -24.29 6.28
C THR A 33 -9.98 -24.44 7.79
N GLU A 34 -11.00 -25.14 8.30
CA GLU A 34 -11.10 -25.39 9.75
C GLU A 34 -9.94 -26.24 10.29
N ASN A 35 -9.44 -27.19 9.49
CA ASN A 35 -8.47 -28.19 9.95
C ASN A 35 -7.01 -27.86 9.60
N GLN A 36 -6.76 -27.35 8.38
CA GLN A 36 -5.42 -27.12 7.86
C GLN A 36 -5.43 -25.99 6.83
N ASN A 37 -4.46 -25.08 6.93
CA ASN A 37 -4.26 -24.05 5.92
C ASN A 37 -3.22 -24.51 4.90
N TYR A 38 -3.48 -24.27 3.62
CA TYR A 38 -2.59 -24.65 2.53
C TYR A 38 -2.07 -23.39 1.83
N PHE A 39 -0.78 -23.40 1.50
CA PHE A 39 -0.22 -22.50 0.51
C PHE A 39 -0.04 -23.33 -0.77
N CYS A 40 -0.96 -23.15 -1.71
CA CYS A 40 -0.96 -23.84 -2.99
C CYS A 40 -0.15 -23.05 -4.01
N THR A 41 0.93 -23.63 -4.49
CA THR A 41 1.83 -23.00 -5.47
C THR A 41 2.26 -24.02 -6.52
N ASP A 42 2.79 -23.57 -7.66
CA ASP A 42 3.41 -24.47 -8.63
C ASP A 42 4.84 -24.88 -8.21
N LYS A 43 5.42 -25.81 -8.98
CA LYS A 43 6.74 -26.43 -8.71
C LYS A 43 7.90 -25.43 -8.69
N ARG A 44 7.80 -24.28 -9.39
CA ARG A 44 8.85 -23.25 -9.46
C ARG A 44 9.08 -22.62 -8.10
N TYR A 45 8.01 -22.35 -7.35
CA TYR A 45 8.09 -21.68 -6.05
C TYR A 45 7.94 -22.62 -4.85
N PHE A 46 7.56 -23.89 -5.06
CA PHE A 46 7.27 -24.85 -3.98
C PHE A 46 8.35 -24.89 -2.89
N TYR A 47 9.62 -25.05 -3.26
CA TYR A 47 10.72 -25.12 -2.28
C TYR A 47 10.84 -23.84 -1.45
N ALA A 48 10.72 -22.68 -2.09
CA ALA A 48 10.79 -21.39 -1.40
C ALA A 48 9.59 -21.17 -0.47
N VAL A 49 8.39 -21.53 -0.93
CA VAL A 49 7.16 -21.47 -0.14
C VAL A 49 7.24 -22.43 1.04
N GLU A 50 7.63 -23.69 0.84
CA GLU A 50 7.78 -24.70 1.90
C GLU A 50 8.72 -24.21 3.00
N LYS A 51 9.87 -23.65 2.62
CA LYS A 51 10.81 -23.06 3.57
C LYS A 51 10.21 -21.86 4.30
N ALA A 52 9.51 -20.98 3.59
CA ALA A 52 8.94 -19.76 4.17
C ALA A 52 7.79 -20.03 5.15
N VAL A 53 6.98 -21.06 4.88
CA VAL A 53 5.85 -21.42 5.75
C VAL A 53 6.18 -22.49 6.79
N TYR A 54 7.43 -22.96 6.85
CA TYR A 54 7.86 -23.94 7.84
C TYR A 54 7.64 -23.43 9.28
N GLY A 55 7.02 -24.25 10.12
CA GLY A 55 6.68 -23.89 11.49
C GLY A 55 5.52 -22.89 11.63
N THR A 56 4.90 -22.46 10.51
CA THR A 56 3.66 -21.68 10.53
C THR A 56 2.44 -22.61 10.50
N LYS A 57 1.24 -22.04 10.39
CA LYS A 57 -0.01 -22.80 10.22
C LYS A 57 -0.26 -23.28 8.79
N PHE A 58 0.57 -22.85 7.84
CA PHE A 58 0.41 -23.22 6.43
C PHE A 58 1.26 -24.44 6.10
N LYS A 59 0.66 -25.35 5.31
CA LYS A 59 1.35 -26.43 4.63
C LYS A 59 1.52 -26.06 3.15
N ALA A 60 2.75 -26.04 2.67
CA ALA A 60 3.01 -25.87 1.25
C ALA A 60 2.55 -27.12 0.48
N VAL A 61 1.89 -26.92 -0.66
CA VAL A 61 1.51 -27.99 -1.58
C VAL A 61 1.78 -27.55 -3.01
N VAL A 62 2.21 -28.50 -3.85
CA VAL A 62 2.17 -28.30 -5.30
C VAL A 62 0.70 -28.36 -5.72
N GLY A 63 0.07 -27.20 -5.81
CA GLY A 63 -1.38 -27.07 -5.91
C GLY A 63 -1.80 -26.34 -7.18
N SER A 64 -2.77 -26.92 -7.89
CA SER A 64 -3.45 -26.32 -9.03
C SER A 64 -4.94 -26.15 -8.71
N TRP A 65 -5.75 -25.75 -9.70
CA TRP A 65 -7.20 -25.71 -9.56
C TRP A 65 -7.82 -27.11 -9.36
N GLU A 66 -7.16 -28.16 -9.86
CA GLU A 66 -7.52 -29.55 -9.60
C GLU A 66 -7.40 -29.90 -8.12
N PHE A 67 -6.36 -29.43 -7.42
CA PHE A 67 -6.24 -29.61 -5.97
C PHE A 67 -7.41 -28.98 -5.21
N LEU A 68 -7.82 -27.76 -5.60
CA LEU A 68 -8.98 -27.09 -5.01
C LEU A 68 -10.26 -27.90 -5.24
N LYS A 69 -10.47 -28.37 -6.48
CA LYS A 69 -11.65 -29.17 -6.85
C LYS A 69 -11.72 -30.45 -6.02
N ASP A 70 -10.62 -31.20 -5.98
CA ASP A 70 -10.48 -32.42 -5.18
C ASP A 70 -10.78 -32.18 -3.71
N TYR A 71 -10.25 -31.08 -3.14
CA TYR A 71 -10.47 -30.72 -1.75
C TYR A 71 -11.95 -30.39 -1.49
N CYS A 72 -12.57 -29.58 -2.35
CA CYS A 72 -13.98 -29.20 -2.23
C CYS A 72 -14.91 -30.42 -2.32
N GLU A 73 -14.66 -31.33 -3.25
CA GLU A 73 -15.45 -32.56 -3.42
C GLU A 73 -15.31 -33.51 -2.22
N LYS A 74 -14.08 -33.77 -1.76
CA LYS A 74 -13.83 -34.70 -0.64
C LYS A 74 -14.30 -34.16 0.71
N SER A 75 -14.19 -32.85 0.92
CA SER A 75 -14.56 -32.20 2.19
C SER A 75 -16.03 -31.79 2.24
N GLY A 76 -16.77 -31.90 1.13
CA GLY A 76 -18.19 -31.53 1.07
C GLY A 76 -18.45 -30.05 1.34
N ILE A 77 -17.58 -29.18 0.82
CA ILE A 77 -17.66 -27.72 1.03
C ILE A 77 -19.00 -27.19 0.50
N LYS A 78 -19.72 -26.43 1.33
CA LYS A 78 -21.01 -25.78 1.01
C LYS A 78 -20.89 -24.26 0.93
N ARG A 79 -19.85 -23.69 1.54
CA ARG A 79 -19.61 -22.24 1.62
C ARG A 79 -18.11 -21.96 1.45
N LEU A 80 -17.67 -21.79 0.21
CA LEU A 80 -16.31 -21.37 -0.11
C LEU A 80 -16.25 -19.83 -0.17
N GLY A 81 -15.55 -19.22 0.78
CA GLY A 81 -15.31 -17.78 0.80
C GLY A 81 -14.33 -17.36 -0.30
N VAL A 82 -14.69 -16.34 -1.06
CA VAL A 82 -13.87 -15.75 -2.14
C VAL A 82 -13.94 -14.24 -2.00
N ASP A 83 -12.79 -13.57 -2.09
CA ASP A 83 -12.76 -12.10 -2.08
C ASP A 83 -13.17 -11.55 -3.45
N TYR A 84 -14.41 -11.10 -3.57
CA TYR A 84 -14.94 -10.53 -4.80
C TYR A 84 -14.40 -9.15 -5.12
N SER A 85 -13.76 -8.46 -4.17
CA SER A 85 -13.18 -7.14 -4.41
C SER A 85 -11.85 -7.18 -5.16
N VAL A 86 -11.15 -8.31 -5.15
CA VAL A 86 -9.82 -8.47 -5.79
C VAL A 86 -9.71 -9.69 -6.72
N THR A 87 -10.55 -10.72 -6.58
CA THR A 87 -10.51 -11.90 -7.45
C THR A 87 -10.92 -11.52 -8.87
N THR A 88 -10.08 -11.84 -9.86
CA THR A 88 -10.39 -11.53 -11.26
C THR A 88 -11.55 -12.36 -11.79
N LEU A 89 -12.21 -11.91 -12.87
CA LEU A 89 -13.29 -12.67 -13.51
C LEU A 89 -12.81 -14.06 -13.96
N GLU A 90 -11.61 -14.15 -14.52
CA GLU A 90 -10.99 -15.41 -14.93
C GLU A 90 -10.79 -16.36 -13.73
N GLN A 91 -10.18 -15.88 -12.65
CA GLN A 91 -10.01 -16.66 -11.43
C GLN A 91 -11.36 -17.10 -10.87
N SER A 92 -12.36 -16.22 -10.83
CA SER A 92 -13.72 -16.56 -10.39
C SER A 92 -14.33 -17.68 -11.23
N TYR A 93 -14.16 -17.64 -12.55
CA TYR A 93 -14.64 -18.69 -13.45
C TYR A 93 -13.96 -20.04 -13.16
N LEU A 94 -12.64 -20.05 -12.94
CA LEU A 94 -11.90 -21.26 -12.59
C LEU A 94 -12.33 -21.80 -11.22
N ILE A 95 -12.46 -20.95 -10.20
CA ILE A 95 -12.94 -21.33 -8.87
C ILE A 95 -14.35 -21.92 -8.93
N ARG A 96 -15.26 -21.34 -9.74
CA ARG A 96 -16.62 -21.87 -9.93
C ARG A 96 -16.66 -23.28 -10.53
N LYS A 97 -15.66 -23.64 -11.35
CA LYS A 97 -15.51 -25.02 -11.85
C LYS A 97 -15.09 -26.00 -10.76
N CYS A 98 -14.46 -25.52 -9.69
CA CYS A 98 -14.01 -26.31 -8.54
C CYS A 98 -15.08 -26.43 -7.44
N CYS A 99 -15.82 -25.35 -7.16
CA CYS A 99 -16.97 -25.33 -6.24
C CYS A 99 -17.99 -24.29 -6.69
N SER A 100 -19.25 -24.70 -6.83
CA SER A 100 -20.37 -23.80 -7.17
C SER A 100 -20.85 -22.95 -5.98
N CYS A 101 -20.43 -23.33 -4.79
CA CYS A 101 -20.82 -22.88 -3.45
C CYS A 101 -20.16 -21.56 -2.99
N LEU A 102 -19.96 -20.60 -3.88
CA LEU A 102 -19.18 -19.40 -3.57
C LEU A 102 -19.95 -18.39 -2.70
N LYS A 103 -19.25 -17.81 -1.73
CA LYS A 103 -19.72 -16.74 -0.86
C LYS A 103 -18.69 -15.62 -0.80
N ASP A 104 -19.16 -14.38 -0.81
CA ASP A 104 -18.30 -13.22 -0.68
C ASP A 104 -17.70 -13.17 0.74
N VAL A 105 -16.38 -13.01 0.85
CA VAL A 105 -15.65 -12.82 2.13
C VAL A 105 -14.89 -11.49 2.20
N SER A 106 -15.07 -10.61 1.20
CA SER A 106 -14.30 -9.37 1.04
C SER A 106 -14.33 -8.49 2.28
N ASP A 107 -15.52 -8.27 2.86
CA ASP A 107 -15.69 -7.43 4.05
C ASP A 107 -14.97 -8.00 5.28
N GLU A 108 -14.91 -9.33 5.41
CA GLU A 108 -14.25 -9.98 6.56
C GLU A 108 -12.73 -9.90 6.44
N ILE A 109 -12.18 -10.04 5.23
CA ILE A 109 -10.75 -9.79 4.96
C ILE A 109 -10.41 -8.32 5.20
N LYS A 110 -11.25 -7.41 4.72
CA LYS A 110 -11.06 -5.96 4.92
C LYS A 110 -11.02 -5.60 6.41
N LYS A 111 -11.94 -6.13 7.22
CA LYS A 111 -11.94 -5.89 8.68
C LYS A 111 -10.67 -6.36 9.35
N GLN A 112 -10.14 -7.52 8.96
CA GLN A 112 -8.90 -8.06 9.53
C GLN A 112 -7.69 -7.18 9.20
N THR A 113 -7.62 -6.62 7.99
CA THR A 113 -6.49 -5.78 7.55
C THR A 113 -6.65 -4.30 7.94
N LEU A 114 -7.83 -3.87 8.39
CA LEU A 114 -8.13 -2.46 8.68
C LEU A 114 -7.36 -1.95 9.90
N ILE A 115 -7.43 -2.68 11.02
CA ILE A 115 -6.79 -2.32 12.29
C ILE A 115 -5.43 -2.99 12.38
N LYS A 116 -4.37 -2.17 12.39
CA LYS A 116 -2.99 -2.65 12.40
C LYS A 116 -2.62 -3.10 13.81
N THR A 117 -1.94 -4.23 13.89
CA THR A 117 -1.27 -4.68 15.12
C THR A 117 -0.02 -3.84 15.40
N ASP A 118 0.49 -3.88 16.64
CA ASP A 118 1.71 -3.16 17.02
C ASP A 118 2.91 -3.52 16.14
N ALA A 119 3.03 -4.78 15.73
CA ALA A 119 4.09 -5.25 14.84
C ALA A 119 3.97 -4.67 13.41
N GLU A 120 2.76 -4.43 12.93
CA GLU A 120 2.52 -3.78 11.64
C GLU A 120 2.79 -2.29 11.72
N ILE A 121 2.34 -1.62 12.80
CA ILE A 121 2.63 -0.21 13.08
C ILE A 121 4.15 0.02 13.13
N GLU A 122 4.91 -0.88 13.74
CA GLU A 122 6.37 -0.76 13.80
C GLU A 122 7.03 -0.87 12.43
N LYS A 123 6.52 -1.71 11.52
CA LYS A 123 7.00 -1.77 10.13
C LYS A 123 6.69 -0.48 9.37
N ILE A 124 5.48 0.05 9.53
CA ILE A 124 5.07 1.34 8.94
C ILE A 124 5.97 2.46 9.46
N ARG A 125 6.20 2.53 10.79
CA ARG A 125 7.08 3.52 11.41
C ARG A 125 8.49 3.47 10.81
N LYS A 126 9.05 2.28 10.64
CA LYS A 126 10.37 2.11 10.01
C LYS A 126 10.38 2.54 8.54
N ALA A 127 9.31 2.24 7.77
CA ALA A 127 9.17 2.73 6.40
C ALA A 127 9.15 4.27 6.36
N CYS A 128 8.40 4.92 7.26
CA CYS A 128 8.37 6.38 7.36
C CYS A 128 9.74 6.97 7.71
N LEU A 129 10.49 6.35 8.63
CA LEU A 129 11.85 6.78 8.98
C LEU A 129 12.82 6.68 7.79
N ILE A 130 12.73 5.62 6.99
CA ILE A 130 13.50 5.50 5.75
C ILE A 130 13.14 6.64 4.79
N THR A 131 11.85 6.93 4.63
CA THR A 131 11.37 8.00 3.76
C THR A 131 11.87 9.38 4.19
N GLU A 132 11.77 9.69 5.49
CA GLU A 132 12.26 10.94 6.06
C GLU A 132 13.78 11.09 5.87
N GLN A 133 14.56 10.05 6.19
CA GLN A 133 16.01 10.08 6.01
C GLN A 133 16.41 10.28 4.55
N THR A 134 15.76 9.57 3.63
CA THR A 134 15.99 9.74 2.20
C THR A 134 15.66 11.16 1.75
N PHE A 135 14.54 11.73 2.20
CA PHE A 135 14.19 13.12 1.88
C PHE A 135 15.30 14.09 2.32
N LEU A 136 15.79 13.96 3.55
CA LEU A 136 16.89 14.79 4.06
C LEU A 136 18.19 14.62 3.24
N GLU A 137 18.50 13.40 2.81
CA GLU A 137 19.66 13.09 1.96
C GLU A 137 19.52 13.60 0.51
N ILE A 138 18.31 13.92 0.06
CA ILE A 138 18.02 14.43 -1.27
C ILE A 138 18.12 15.97 -1.33
N ILE A 139 17.93 16.67 -0.22
CA ILE A 139 18.04 18.14 -0.15
C ILE A 139 19.32 18.67 -0.84
N PRO A 140 20.54 18.12 -0.61
CA PRO A 140 21.76 18.59 -1.27
C PRO A 140 21.79 18.39 -2.79
N TYR A 141 20.92 17.56 -3.35
CA TYR A 141 20.83 17.28 -4.78
C TYR A 141 19.89 18.25 -5.50
N ILE A 142 19.11 19.04 -4.75
CA ILE A 142 18.23 20.09 -5.28
C ILE A 142 19.10 21.27 -5.71
N LYS A 143 19.47 21.28 -6.99
CA LYS A 143 20.31 22.32 -7.59
C LYS A 143 19.81 22.70 -8.97
N GLU A 144 20.11 23.92 -9.39
CA GLU A 144 19.75 24.42 -10.71
C GLU A 144 20.20 23.46 -11.82
N GLY A 145 19.29 23.18 -12.76
CA GLY A 145 19.52 22.28 -13.89
C GLY A 145 19.28 20.79 -13.64
N VAL A 146 19.12 20.34 -12.39
CA VAL A 146 18.71 18.95 -12.08
C VAL A 146 17.30 18.70 -12.63
N THR A 147 17.03 17.49 -13.12
CA THR A 147 15.67 17.14 -13.56
C THR A 147 14.84 16.54 -12.43
N GLU A 148 13.51 16.57 -12.56
CA GLU A 148 12.60 15.85 -11.66
C GLU A 148 12.97 14.36 -11.62
N LEU A 149 13.26 13.76 -12.79
CA LEU A 149 13.65 12.37 -12.93
C LEU A 149 15.00 12.05 -12.26
N ASP A 150 15.98 12.95 -12.32
CA ASP A 150 17.26 12.77 -11.61
C ASP A 150 17.02 12.63 -10.10
N LEU A 151 16.19 13.51 -9.51
CA LEU A 151 15.88 13.44 -8.08
C LEU A 151 15.09 12.18 -7.72
N ARG A 152 14.12 11.79 -8.55
CA ARG A 152 13.38 10.53 -8.38
C ARG A 152 14.32 9.32 -8.39
N ALA A 153 15.23 9.23 -9.35
CA ALA A 153 16.19 8.13 -9.43
C ALA A 153 17.06 8.04 -8.17
N GLU A 154 17.52 9.19 -7.66
CA GLU A 154 18.27 9.28 -6.40
C GLU A 154 17.43 8.82 -5.18
N ILE A 155 16.13 9.15 -5.14
CA ILE A 155 15.20 8.69 -4.09
C ILE A 155 15.04 7.17 -4.12
N GLU A 156 14.74 6.60 -5.28
CA GLU A 156 14.55 5.16 -5.46
C GLU A 156 15.81 4.37 -5.08
N TYR A 157 16.98 4.86 -5.52
CA TYR A 157 18.27 4.29 -5.14
C TYR A 157 18.47 4.26 -3.62
N ARG A 158 18.17 5.37 -2.92
CA ARG A 158 18.34 5.45 -1.45
C ARG A 158 17.38 4.54 -0.71
N PHE A 159 16.13 4.41 -1.15
CA PHE A 159 15.20 3.45 -0.56
C PHE A 159 15.75 2.03 -0.61
N LEU A 160 16.25 1.60 -1.77
CA LEU A 160 16.87 0.27 -1.92
C LEU A 160 18.11 0.12 -1.03
N LYS A 161 18.97 1.14 -0.97
CA LYS A 161 20.18 1.13 -0.12
C LYS A 161 19.87 1.05 1.37
N LYS A 162 18.71 1.56 1.80
CA LYS A 162 18.23 1.51 3.18
C LYS A 162 17.42 0.24 3.51
N GLY A 163 17.32 -0.70 2.57
CA GLY A 163 16.69 -2.00 2.77
C GLY A 163 15.19 -2.03 2.50
N ALA A 164 14.62 -0.98 1.90
CA ALA A 164 13.27 -1.06 1.34
C ALA A 164 13.26 -2.03 0.15
N SER A 165 12.15 -2.72 -0.07
CA SER A 165 11.96 -3.59 -1.25
C SER A 165 11.65 -2.81 -2.52
N GLY A 166 11.44 -1.50 -2.42
CA GLY A 166 11.08 -0.61 -3.52
C GLY A 166 10.28 0.60 -3.02
N THR A 167 9.63 1.28 -3.97
CA THR A 167 8.72 2.38 -3.70
C THR A 167 7.31 1.86 -3.41
N SER A 168 6.53 2.58 -2.60
CA SER A 168 5.12 2.22 -2.31
C SER A 168 4.16 2.61 -3.44
N PHE A 169 4.56 3.60 -4.23
CA PHE A 169 3.92 4.07 -5.45
C PHE A 169 4.99 4.70 -6.34
N GLU A 170 4.60 5.22 -7.50
CA GLU A 170 5.52 5.93 -8.39
C GLU A 170 5.90 7.29 -7.77
N PRO A 171 7.16 7.51 -7.30
CA PRO A 171 7.50 8.74 -6.59
C PRO A 171 7.29 9.97 -7.49
N ILE A 172 6.68 11.01 -6.92
CA ILE A 172 6.45 12.28 -7.60
C ILE A 172 7.50 13.28 -7.16
N VAL A 173 8.21 13.84 -8.13
CA VAL A 173 8.97 15.08 -8.02
C VAL A 173 8.38 16.06 -9.02
N ALA A 174 7.94 17.22 -8.55
CA ALA A 174 7.27 18.20 -9.39
C ALA A 174 7.83 19.61 -9.15
N PHE A 175 8.31 20.26 -10.21
CA PHE A 175 8.89 21.60 -10.14
C PHE A 175 7.94 22.67 -10.67
N GLY A 176 7.89 23.83 -10.01
CA GLY A 176 7.16 25.00 -10.48
C GLY A 176 5.67 24.69 -10.73
N GLU A 177 5.18 24.97 -11.93
CA GLU A 177 3.78 24.74 -12.33
C GLU A 177 3.37 23.26 -12.22
N ASN A 178 4.30 22.32 -12.40
CA ASN A 178 4.02 20.89 -12.22
C ASN A 178 3.59 20.57 -10.78
N SER A 179 4.05 21.34 -9.79
CA SER A 179 3.63 21.15 -8.39
C SER A 179 2.17 21.52 -8.12
N ALA A 180 1.50 22.21 -9.06
CA ALA A 180 0.07 22.47 -9.00
C ALA A 180 -0.79 21.30 -9.52
N VAL A 181 -0.16 20.22 -10.04
CA VAL A 181 -0.84 19.03 -10.56
C VAL A 181 -0.73 17.89 -9.55
N PRO A 182 -1.80 17.53 -8.80
CA PRO A 182 -1.71 16.56 -7.69
C PRO A 182 -1.19 15.17 -8.07
N HIS A 183 -1.42 14.74 -9.32
CA HIS A 183 -0.96 13.45 -9.85
C HIS A 183 0.05 13.64 -11.00
N HIS A 184 0.95 14.61 -10.86
CA HIS A 184 2.00 14.89 -11.85
C HIS A 184 2.85 13.65 -12.13
N GLN A 185 3.16 13.44 -13.41
CA GLN A 185 4.12 12.41 -13.82
C GLN A 185 5.51 13.04 -13.91
N THR A 186 6.38 12.65 -12.97
CA THR A 186 7.78 13.10 -12.92
C THR A 186 8.47 12.93 -14.27
N GLY A 187 9.03 14.01 -14.79
CA GLY A 187 9.61 14.04 -16.13
C GLY A 187 11.02 14.62 -16.19
N ASN A 188 11.37 15.15 -17.36
CA ASN A 188 12.68 15.74 -17.63
C ASN A 188 12.73 17.27 -17.38
N THR A 189 11.70 17.84 -16.72
CA THR A 189 11.68 19.27 -16.36
C THR A 189 12.90 19.60 -15.52
N ARG A 190 13.65 20.62 -15.93
CA ARG A 190 14.82 21.10 -15.20
C ARG A 190 14.43 22.10 -14.13
N LEU A 191 15.07 22.01 -12.97
CA LEU A 191 14.87 22.96 -11.88
C LEU A 191 15.50 24.31 -12.23
N GLU A 192 14.70 25.36 -12.11
CA GLU A 192 15.12 26.76 -12.23
C GLU A 192 14.95 27.47 -10.88
N LYS A 193 15.65 28.59 -10.69
CA LYS A 193 15.46 29.44 -9.51
C LYS A 193 14.03 29.95 -9.40
N ASN A 194 13.62 30.18 -8.15
CA ASN A 194 12.31 30.66 -7.72
C ASN A 194 11.16 29.74 -8.15
N LYS A 195 11.32 28.43 -7.92
CA LYS A 195 10.31 27.42 -8.21
C LYS A 195 9.97 26.61 -6.96
N ALA A 196 8.69 26.27 -6.82
CA ALA A 196 8.27 25.23 -5.89
C ALA A 196 8.89 23.89 -6.27
N VAL A 197 9.17 23.05 -5.28
CA VAL A 197 9.71 21.70 -5.44
C VAL A 197 8.91 20.77 -4.54
N LEU A 198 7.96 20.05 -5.13
CA LEU A 198 7.12 19.10 -4.42
C LEU A 198 7.69 17.69 -4.56
N PHE A 199 7.72 16.98 -3.44
CA PHE A 199 8.04 15.56 -3.36
C PHE A 199 6.82 14.85 -2.80
N ASP A 200 6.33 13.83 -3.48
CA ASP A 200 5.38 12.86 -2.95
C ASP A 200 6.00 11.48 -3.08
N ILE A 201 6.48 10.93 -1.96
CA ILE A 201 7.38 9.78 -1.97
C ILE A 201 7.07 8.81 -0.84
N GLY A 202 7.29 7.53 -1.10
CA GLY A 202 7.12 6.49 -0.10
C GLY A 202 7.83 5.20 -0.49
N CYS A 203 8.14 4.38 0.51
CA CYS A 203 8.87 3.13 0.34
C CYS A 203 8.09 1.95 0.92
N VAL A 204 8.46 0.73 0.51
CA VAL A 204 7.93 -0.51 1.08
C VAL A 204 8.98 -1.17 1.95
N LEU A 205 8.68 -1.40 3.22
CA LEU A 205 9.53 -2.15 4.14
C LEU A 205 8.74 -3.29 4.80
N GLY A 206 9.22 -4.52 4.64
CA GLY A 206 8.57 -5.70 5.21
C GLY A 206 7.11 -5.87 4.77
N GLY A 207 6.78 -5.39 3.56
CA GLY A 207 5.44 -5.40 2.96
C GLY A 207 4.51 -4.26 3.38
N TYR A 208 5.00 -3.29 4.17
CA TYR A 208 4.22 -2.12 4.61
C TYR A 208 4.75 -0.85 3.96
N CYS A 209 3.84 0.06 3.63
CA CYS A 209 4.15 1.28 2.90
C CYS A 209 4.32 2.47 3.87
N SER A 210 5.22 3.38 3.51
CA SER A 210 5.12 4.79 3.87
C SER A 210 4.52 5.60 2.73
N ASP A 211 4.04 6.79 3.06
CA ASP A 211 3.51 7.79 2.12
C ASP A 211 3.71 9.17 2.76
N PHE A 212 4.36 10.09 2.05
CA PHE A 212 4.89 11.33 2.59
C PHE A 212 5.07 12.37 1.51
N THR A 213 4.45 13.53 1.71
CA THR A 213 4.57 14.67 0.81
C THR A 213 5.25 15.86 1.50
N ARG A 214 6.19 16.52 0.82
CA ARG A 214 6.78 17.81 1.25
C ARG A 214 6.96 18.73 0.06
N THR A 215 6.66 20.01 0.28
CA THR A 215 6.93 21.07 -0.69
C THR A 215 8.00 22.00 -0.14
N LEU A 216 9.01 22.27 -0.98
CA LEU A 216 10.07 23.24 -0.75
C LEU A 216 9.94 24.37 -1.77
N PHE A 217 10.72 25.44 -1.59
CA PHE A 217 10.85 26.50 -2.59
C PHE A 217 12.34 26.74 -2.87
N PHE A 218 12.76 26.53 -4.11
CA PHE A 218 14.15 26.72 -4.53
C PHE A 218 14.39 28.19 -4.89
N GLY A 219 14.89 28.98 -3.96
CA GLY A 219 15.09 30.43 -4.12
C GLY A 219 14.25 31.22 -3.13
N GLN A 220 13.72 32.37 -3.57
CA GLN A 220 12.92 33.26 -2.72
C GLN A 220 11.43 33.12 -3.09
N PRO A 221 10.57 32.60 -2.20
CA PRO A 221 9.13 32.51 -2.46
C PRO A 221 8.48 33.88 -2.49
N ASP A 222 7.49 34.04 -3.35
CA ASP A 222 6.62 35.21 -3.36
C ASP A 222 5.53 35.10 -2.27
N LYS A 223 4.73 36.17 -2.14
CA LYS A 223 3.67 36.24 -1.14
C LYS A 223 2.55 35.24 -1.39
N GLU A 224 2.29 34.91 -2.65
CA GLU A 224 1.20 34.01 -3.03
C GLU A 224 1.54 32.57 -2.63
N PHE A 225 2.76 32.11 -2.95
CA PHE A 225 3.26 30.82 -2.50
C PHE A 225 3.29 30.73 -0.97
N LEU A 226 3.81 31.75 -0.28
CA LEU A 226 3.86 31.75 1.19
C LEU A 226 2.46 31.68 1.81
N HIS A 227 1.49 32.40 1.25
CA HIS A 227 0.11 32.35 1.71
C HIS A 227 -0.51 30.96 1.50
N ALA A 228 -0.40 30.40 0.29
CA ALA A 228 -0.91 29.05 0.00
C ALA A 228 -0.26 27.98 0.89
N TYR A 229 1.07 28.05 1.06
CA TYR A 229 1.81 27.14 1.93
C TYR A 229 1.34 27.23 3.39
N SER A 230 1.15 28.44 3.93
CA SER A 230 0.67 28.65 5.29
C SER A 230 -0.73 28.06 5.48
N CYS A 231 -1.64 28.28 4.55
CA CYS A 231 -3.00 27.75 4.66
C CYS A 231 -3.03 26.21 4.66
N VAL A 232 -2.24 25.57 3.79
CA VAL A 232 -2.10 24.11 3.77
C VAL A 232 -1.44 23.59 5.04
N TYR A 233 -0.44 24.31 5.56
CA TYR A 233 0.21 23.99 6.83
C TYR A 233 -0.78 24.03 8.00
N ASP A 234 -1.58 25.10 8.09
CA ASP A 234 -2.57 25.30 9.15
C ASP A 234 -3.69 24.26 9.05
N ALA A 235 -4.18 23.97 7.83
CA ALA A 235 -5.17 22.92 7.58
C ALA A 235 -4.65 21.53 7.99
N PHE A 236 -3.40 21.20 7.63
CA PHE A 236 -2.75 19.95 8.02
C PHE A 236 -2.66 19.82 9.54
N TYR A 237 -2.15 20.83 10.24
CA TYR A 237 -1.99 20.77 11.69
C TYR A 237 -3.33 20.81 12.42
N ASN A 238 -4.34 21.49 11.89
CA ASN A 238 -5.68 21.43 12.46
C ASN A 238 -6.25 20.01 12.39
N ALA A 239 -6.12 19.32 11.26
CA ALA A 239 -6.53 17.93 11.15
C ALA A 239 -5.69 17.01 12.04
N TYR A 240 -4.36 17.10 11.95
CA TYR A 240 -3.42 16.27 12.73
C TYR A 240 -3.69 16.31 14.24
N ASN A 241 -3.93 17.50 14.79
CA ASN A 241 -4.14 17.67 16.23
C ASN A 241 -5.54 17.25 16.71
N ASN A 242 -6.53 17.16 15.82
CA ASN A 242 -7.93 16.95 16.19
C ASN A 242 -8.52 15.60 15.76
N ILE A 243 -7.86 14.86 14.85
CA ILE A 243 -8.28 13.50 14.47
C ILE A 243 -8.20 12.59 15.70
N LYS A 244 -9.29 11.86 15.95
CA LYS A 244 -9.40 10.93 17.07
C LYS A 244 -10.33 9.76 16.77
N THR A 245 -10.22 8.70 17.57
CA THR A 245 -11.10 7.54 17.50
C THR A 245 -12.57 7.93 17.58
N GLY A 246 -13.41 7.30 16.75
CA GLY A 246 -14.86 7.53 16.71
C GLY A 246 -15.31 8.57 15.68
N MET A 247 -14.40 9.30 15.03
CA MET A 247 -14.74 10.19 13.93
C MET A 247 -15.02 9.42 12.63
N THR A 248 -15.94 9.93 11.82
CA THR A 248 -16.11 9.48 10.44
C THR A 248 -15.02 10.10 9.54
N CYS A 249 -14.76 9.49 8.37
CA CYS A 249 -13.82 10.07 7.41
C CYS A 249 -14.22 11.50 6.99
N SER A 250 -15.51 11.78 6.84
CA SER A 250 -16.00 13.11 6.49
C SER A 250 -15.74 14.13 7.60
N GLN A 251 -15.89 13.75 8.87
CA GLN A 251 -15.54 14.62 9.99
C GLN A 251 -14.04 14.92 10.04
N ALA A 252 -13.20 13.91 9.76
CA ALA A 252 -11.74 14.09 9.73
C ALA A 252 -11.29 14.99 8.56
N ASP A 253 -11.84 14.77 7.36
CA ASP A 253 -11.60 15.63 6.18
C ASP A 253 -12.01 17.09 6.43
N ASN A 254 -13.18 17.29 7.05
CA ASN A 254 -13.70 18.62 7.33
C ASN A 254 -12.79 19.45 8.26
N LEU A 255 -11.96 18.83 9.10
CA LEU A 255 -10.97 19.55 9.91
C LEU A 255 -9.96 20.30 9.04
N ALA A 256 -9.51 19.71 7.93
CA ALA A 256 -8.61 20.41 7.00
C ALA A 256 -9.41 21.32 6.05
N ARG A 257 -10.48 20.79 5.46
CA ARG A 257 -11.25 21.48 4.42
C ARG A 257 -11.82 22.82 4.89
N SER A 258 -12.37 22.88 6.10
CA SER A 258 -12.95 24.11 6.65
C SER A 258 -11.92 25.24 6.84
N VAL A 259 -10.65 24.90 7.11
CA VAL A 259 -9.56 25.90 7.20
C VAL A 259 -9.25 26.48 5.82
N LEU A 260 -9.19 25.63 4.80
CA LEU A 260 -8.96 26.08 3.43
C LEU A 260 -10.14 26.90 2.90
N GLU A 261 -11.39 26.50 3.23
CA GLU A 261 -12.62 27.25 2.92
C GLU A 261 -12.58 28.67 3.47
N SER A 262 -12.17 28.84 4.74
CA SER A 262 -12.12 30.16 5.37
C SER A 262 -11.09 31.10 4.74
N GLU A 263 -10.05 30.56 4.12
CA GLU A 263 -9.00 31.31 3.43
C GLU A 263 -9.30 31.51 1.94
N ASN A 264 -10.47 31.08 1.45
CA ASN A 264 -10.88 31.13 0.03
C ASN A 264 -9.91 30.41 -0.93
N LEU A 265 -9.18 29.40 -0.46
CA LEU A 265 -8.37 28.56 -1.34
C LEU A 265 -9.26 27.48 -1.99
N PRO A 266 -9.25 27.34 -3.33
CA PRO A 266 -10.04 26.33 -4.01
C PRO A 266 -9.49 24.91 -3.77
N PHE A 267 -10.39 23.94 -3.61
CA PHE A 267 -10.13 22.50 -3.51
C PHE A 267 -11.27 21.70 -4.15
#